data_AF-A0A9P9ALQ0-F1
#
_entry.id   AF-A0A9P9ALQ0-F1
#
_cell.length_a   1.000
_cell.length_b   1.000
_cell.length_c   1.000
_cell.angle_alpha   90.00
_cell.angle_beta   90.00
_cell.angle_gamma   90.00
#
_symmetry.space_group_name_H-M   'P 1'
#
loop_
_entity.id
_entity.type
_entity.pdbx_description
1 polymer ?
#
loop_
_entity_poly.entity_id
_entity_poly.type
_entity_poly.pdbx_seq_one_letter_code
_entity_poly.pdbx_strand_id
1 'polypeptide(L)'
;MLWMREYMIVLQAYKPSIRAVLEHIRDRLTAHLLFQCTDRTGVVAGVLQSLAGTMPDDILLDCMLSPIGTESAREKLGSFAMASLGVSDPETPGFWNLVSLRPSYWNAFLDGLRDEYSD
;
A
#
# COMPACT_ATOMS: atom_id res chain seq x y z
N MET A 1 10.32 -9.93 -7.33
CA MET A 1 11.30 -8.88 -7.68
C MET A 1 10.66 -7.65 -8.31
N LEU A 2 9.83 -7.75 -9.37
CA LEU A 2 9.22 -6.55 -10.01
C LEU A 2 8.31 -5.76 -9.05
N TRP A 3 7.41 -6.42 -8.33
CA TRP A 3 6.44 -5.76 -7.44
C TRP A 3 7.05 -5.07 -6.23
N MET A 4 8.05 -5.70 -5.58
CA MET A 4 8.84 -5.05 -4.52
C MET A 4 9.40 -3.72 -5.01
N ARG A 5 9.97 -3.69 -6.22
CA ARG A 5 10.55 -2.48 -6.80
C ARG A 5 9.51 -1.37 -6.96
N GLU A 6 8.31 -1.70 -7.44
CA GLU A 6 7.22 -0.72 -7.60
C GLU A 6 6.78 -0.14 -6.24
N TYR A 7 6.62 -0.98 -5.22
CA TYR A 7 6.29 -0.49 -3.87
C TYR A 7 7.40 0.36 -3.25
N MET A 8 8.67 0.02 -3.51
CA MET A 8 9.80 0.85 -3.08
C MET A 8 9.86 2.17 -3.84
N ILE A 9 9.54 2.20 -5.14
CA ILE A 9 9.41 3.46 -5.91
C ILE A 9 8.33 4.35 -5.28
N VAL A 10 7.19 3.79 -4.91
CA VAL A 10 6.14 4.50 -4.18
C VAL A 10 6.70 5.07 -2.88
N LEU A 11 7.34 4.24 -2.04
CA LEU A 11 7.96 4.69 -0.79
C LEU A 11 8.89 5.89 -1.01
N GLN A 12 9.77 5.81 -2.01
CA GLN A 12 10.72 6.86 -2.37
C GLN A 12 10.01 8.14 -2.84
N ALA A 13 8.99 8.01 -3.70
CA ALA A 13 8.23 9.13 -4.23
C ALA A 13 7.44 9.89 -3.15
N TYR A 14 6.95 9.19 -2.11
CA TYR A 14 6.15 9.78 -1.03
C TYR A 14 6.94 10.11 0.23
N LYS A 15 8.28 10.10 0.18
CA LYS A 15 9.15 10.49 1.30
C LYS A 15 8.70 11.78 2.03
N PRO A 16 8.34 12.89 1.35
CA PRO A 16 7.88 14.10 2.03
C PRO A 16 6.58 13.89 2.82
N SER A 17 5.62 13.15 2.26
CA SER A 17 4.35 12.85 2.93
C SER A 17 4.54 11.90 4.11
N ILE A 18 5.34 10.84 3.93
CA ILE A 18 5.67 9.90 5.00
C ILE A 18 6.40 10.62 6.15
N ARG A 19 7.34 11.52 5.84
CA ARG A 19 7.99 12.38 6.84
C ARG A 19 6.97 13.18 7.64
N ALA A 20 6.03 13.86 6.97
CA ALA A 20 5.02 14.66 7.65
C ALA A 20 4.12 13.82 8.57
N VAL A 21 3.79 12.60 8.16
CA VAL A 21 3.06 11.62 8.99
C VAL A 21 3.87 11.26 10.24
N LEU A 22 5.16 10.91 10.08
CA LEU A 22 6.03 10.56 11.20
C LEU A 22 6.26 11.74 12.16
N GLU A 23 6.46 12.95 11.64
CA GLU A 23 6.58 14.17 12.43
C GLU A 23 5.28 14.46 13.21
N HIS A 24 4.12 14.25 12.59
CA HIS A 24 2.84 14.37 13.29
C HIS A 24 2.73 13.39 14.45
N ILE A 25 3.07 12.10 14.23
CA ILE A 25 3.03 11.08 15.27
C ILE A 25 4.00 11.41 16.41
N ARG A 26 5.23 11.83 16.08
CA ARG A 26 6.25 12.22 17.06
C ARG A 26 5.83 13.42 17.90
N ASP A 27 5.29 14.46 17.25
CA ASP A 27 5.08 15.77 17.87
C ASP A 27 3.67 15.94 18.46
N ARG A 28 2.70 15.07 18.09
CA ARG A 28 1.29 15.18 18.48
C ARG A 28 0.72 13.82 18.90
N LEU A 29 1.27 13.26 19.97
CA LEU A 29 0.92 11.93 20.51
C LEU A 29 -0.58 11.72 20.83
N THR A 30 -1.37 12.79 21.01
CA THR A 30 -2.82 12.71 21.31
C THR A 30 -3.71 13.10 20.13
N ALA A 31 -3.14 13.55 19.01
CA ALA A 31 -3.91 13.92 17.83
C ALA A 31 -4.20 12.69 16.97
N HIS A 32 -5.43 12.58 16.48
CA HIS A 32 -5.82 11.53 15.55
C HIS A 32 -5.40 11.92 14.12
N LEU A 33 -4.92 10.93 13.36
CA LEU A 33 -4.51 11.11 11.98
C LEU A 33 -5.32 10.18 11.07
N LEU A 34 -5.90 10.75 10.01
CA LEU A 34 -6.47 10.00 8.90
C LEU A 34 -5.66 10.34 7.64
N PHE A 35 -5.11 9.32 7.00
CA PHE A 35 -4.50 9.44 5.67
C PHE A 35 -5.23 8.51 4.71
N GLN A 36 -5.50 8.99 3.50
CA GLN A 36 -6.22 8.22 2.50
C GLN A 36 -5.65 8.45 1.10
N CYS A 37 -5.67 7.37 0.33
CA CYS A 37 -5.31 7.29 -1.06
C CYS A 37 -6.03 6.10 -1.71
N THR A 38 -6.09 6.08 -3.04
CA THR A 38 -6.65 4.96 -3.82
C THR A 38 -5.78 3.69 -3.73
N ASP A 39 -4.46 3.83 -3.57
CA ASP A 39 -3.47 2.73 -3.68
C ASP A 39 -2.33 2.78 -2.62
N ARG A 40 -1.92 3.99 -2.20
CA ARG A 40 -0.72 4.22 -1.38
C ARG A 40 -0.92 4.12 0.13
N THR A 41 -2.16 4.07 0.61
CA THR A 41 -2.49 4.00 2.04
C THR A 41 -1.85 2.78 2.69
N GLY A 42 -1.90 1.62 2.02
CA GLY A 42 -1.32 0.38 2.52
C GLY A 42 0.19 0.51 2.79
N VAL A 43 0.95 1.10 1.86
CA VAL A 43 2.41 1.31 1.99
C VAL A 43 2.74 2.11 3.25
N VAL A 44 2.04 3.22 3.48
CA VAL A 44 2.25 4.06 4.67
C VAL A 44 1.89 3.30 5.94
N ALA A 45 0.74 2.60 5.96
CA ALA A 45 0.32 1.79 7.10
C ALA A 45 1.34 0.69 7.43
N GLY A 46 1.85 -0.01 6.41
CA GLY A 46 2.86 -1.06 6.58
C GLY A 46 4.18 -0.54 7.16
N VAL A 47 4.65 0.62 6.71
CA VAL A 47 5.84 1.29 7.28
C VAL A 47 5.61 1.62 8.75
N LEU A 48 4.45 2.22 9.09
CA LEU A 48 4.14 2.60 10.48
C LEU A 48 4.05 1.37 11.39
N GLN A 49 3.38 0.31 10.96
CA GLN A 49 3.27 -0.93 11.73
C GLN A 49 4.63 -1.60 11.92
N SER A 50 5.49 -1.59 10.90
CA SER A 50 6.85 -2.13 10.98
C SER A 50 7.69 -1.36 11.99
N LEU A 51 7.64 -0.02 11.96
CA LEU A 51 8.33 0.84 12.94
C LEU A 51 7.78 0.67 14.36
N ALA A 52 6.49 0.32 14.50
CA ALA A 52 5.86 0.02 15.77
C ALA A 52 6.18 -1.40 16.30
N GLY A 53 6.93 -2.22 15.56
CA GLY A 53 7.27 -3.59 15.96
C GLY A 53 6.13 -4.60 15.82
N THR A 54 5.14 -4.30 14.97
CA THR A 54 4.02 -5.21 14.68
C THR A 54 4.52 -6.47 13.97
N MET A 55 3.95 -7.64 14.28
CA MET A 55 4.39 -8.89 13.66
C MET A 55 4.06 -8.92 12.16
N PRO A 56 4.92 -9.47 11.29
CA PRO A 56 4.68 -9.48 9.84
C PRO A 56 3.33 -10.05 9.41
N ASP A 57 2.86 -11.10 10.09
CA ASP A 57 1.55 -11.72 9.81
C ASP A 57 0.38 -10.79 10.13
N ASP A 58 0.50 -9.94 11.16
CA ASP A 58 -0.51 -8.95 11.52
C ASP A 58 -0.52 -7.79 10.51
N ILE A 59 0.66 -7.36 10.04
CA ILE A 59 0.78 -6.32 8.99
C ILE A 59 0.19 -6.83 7.67
N LEU A 60 0.44 -8.10 7.32
CA LEU A 60 -0.17 -8.73 6.18
C LEU A 60 -1.69 -8.81 6.31
N LEU A 61 -2.19 -9.21 7.49
CA LEU A 61 -3.62 -9.27 7.76
C LEU A 61 -4.28 -7.91 7.55
N ASP A 62 -3.73 -6.85 8.15
CA ASP A 62 -4.24 -5.48 7.99
C ASP A 62 -4.29 -5.05 6.52
N CYS A 63 -3.21 -5.29 5.77
CA CYS A 63 -3.17 -5.01 4.33
C CYS A 63 -4.29 -5.75 3.58
N MET A 64 -4.49 -7.03 3.89
CA MET A 64 -5.48 -7.91 3.26
C MET A 64 -6.93 -7.61 3.65
N LEU A 65 -7.19 -6.70 4.59
CA LEU A 65 -8.54 -6.16 4.83
C LEU A 65 -8.93 -5.08 3.81
N SER A 66 -7.97 -4.46 3.10
CA SER A 66 -8.25 -3.40 2.11
C SER A 66 -9.28 -3.78 1.04
N PRO A 67 -9.27 -5.00 0.45
CA PRO A 67 -10.28 -5.42 -0.52
C PRO A 67 -11.71 -5.42 0.04
N ILE A 68 -11.89 -5.69 1.34
CA ILE A 68 -13.22 -5.65 1.97
C ILE A 68 -13.79 -4.23 1.93
N GLY A 69 -12.94 -3.23 2.16
CA GLY A 69 -13.33 -1.82 2.13
C GLY A 69 -13.70 -1.30 0.74
N THR A 70 -13.16 -1.91 -0.33
CA THR A 70 -13.41 -1.50 -1.72
C THR A 70 -14.45 -2.36 -2.44
N GLU A 71 -14.86 -3.48 -1.84
CA GLU A 71 -15.78 -4.45 -2.47
C GLU A 71 -17.10 -3.82 -2.91
N SER A 72 -17.69 -2.97 -2.08
CA SER A 72 -18.95 -2.28 -2.39
C SER A 72 -18.87 -1.36 -3.61
N ALA A 73 -17.65 -0.96 -4.01
CA ALA A 73 -17.38 -0.12 -5.16
C ALA A 73 -16.57 -0.84 -6.25
N ARG A 74 -16.42 -2.18 -6.17
CA ARG A 74 -15.56 -2.98 -7.06
C ARG A 74 -15.77 -2.67 -8.54
N GLU A 75 -17.01 -2.69 -9.01
CA GLU A 75 -17.34 -2.43 -10.43
C GLU A 75 -16.97 -1.02 -10.87
N LYS A 76 -17.23 -0.01 -10.02
CA LYS A 76 -16.90 1.39 -10.29
C LYS A 76 -15.38 1.60 -10.31
N LEU A 77 -14.67 1.01 -9.36
CA LEU A 77 -13.21 1.08 -9.27
C LEU A 77 -12.55 0.34 -10.44
N GLY A 78 -13.08 -0.82 -10.85
CA GLY A 78 -12.62 -1.54 -12.02
C GLY A 78 -12.80 -0.73 -13.30
N SER A 79 -13.98 -0.12 -13.49
CA SER A 79 -14.26 0.75 -14.63
C SER A 79 -13.35 1.98 -14.65
N PHE A 80 -13.12 2.59 -13.47
CA PHE A 80 -12.20 3.70 -13.33
C PHE A 80 -10.75 3.30 -13.67
N ALA A 81 -10.30 2.14 -13.20
CA ALA A 81 -8.96 1.64 -13.50
C ALA A 81 -8.78 1.35 -15.00
N MET A 82 -9.75 0.69 -15.64
CA MET A 82 -9.74 0.45 -17.08
C MET A 82 -9.64 1.76 -17.88
N ALA A 83 -10.49 2.75 -17.57
CA ALA A 83 -10.44 4.06 -18.19
C ALA A 83 -9.10 4.78 -17.98
N SER A 84 -8.54 4.71 -16.76
CA SER A 84 -7.26 5.35 -16.42
C SER A 84 -6.08 4.73 -17.15
N LEU A 85 -6.15 3.43 -17.45
CA LEU A 85 -5.09 2.68 -18.11
C LEU A 85 -5.27 2.56 -19.63
N GLY A 86 -6.37 3.11 -20.18
CA GLY A 86 -6.71 2.94 -21.59
C GLY A 86 -7.01 1.49 -21.98
N VAL A 87 -7.46 0.68 -21.02
CA VAL A 87 -7.83 -0.73 -21.21
C VAL A 87 -9.33 -0.83 -21.46
N SER A 88 -9.74 -1.54 -22.51
CA SER A 88 -11.16 -1.77 -22.84
C SER A 88 -11.67 -3.15 -22.45
N ASP A 89 -10.77 -4.08 -22.11
CA ASP A 89 -11.07 -5.45 -21.74
C ASP A 89 -10.32 -5.81 -20.43
N PRO A 90 -11.02 -6.14 -19.34
CA PRO A 90 -10.38 -6.53 -18.08
C PRO A 90 -9.55 -7.82 -18.19
N GLU A 91 -9.76 -8.62 -19.23
CA GLU A 91 -8.95 -9.81 -19.51
C GLU A 91 -7.63 -9.49 -20.21
N THR A 92 -7.35 -8.20 -20.44
CA THR A 92 -6.04 -7.74 -20.90
C THR A 92 -4.94 -8.27 -19.97
N PRO A 93 -3.91 -8.97 -20.49
CA PRO A 93 -2.87 -9.57 -19.67
C PRO A 93 -2.23 -8.56 -18.70
N GLY A 94 -2.25 -8.89 -17.41
CA GLY A 94 -1.65 -8.08 -16.36
C GLY A 94 -2.59 -7.06 -15.69
N PHE A 95 -3.77 -6.77 -16.25
CA PHE A 95 -4.73 -5.85 -15.64
C PHE A 95 -5.09 -6.27 -14.21
N TRP A 96 -5.49 -7.53 -14.03
CA TRP A 96 -5.82 -8.07 -12.71
C TRP A 96 -4.64 -8.09 -11.72
N ASN A 97 -3.41 -8.19 -12.21
CA ASN A 97 -2.23 -8.10 -11.33
C ASN A 97 -1.99 -6.68 -10.84
N LEU A 98 -2.36 -5.67 -11.63
CA LEU A 98 -2.20 -4.27 -11.28
C LEU A 98 -3.26 -3.78 -10.29
N VAL A 99 -4.52 -4.22 -10.46
CA VAL A 99 -5.65 -3.74 -9.64
C VAL A 99 -5.96 -4.60 -8.41
N SER A 100 -5.28 -5.73 -8.26
CA SER A 100 -5.49 -6.65 -7.13
C SER A 100 -4.33 -6.63 -6.16
N LEU A 101 -4.65 -6.51 -4.88
CA LEU A 101 -3.69 -6.76 -3.81
C LEU A 101 -3.44 -8.28 -3.68
N ARG A 102 -2.18 -8.67 -3.46
CA ARG A 102 -1.81 -10.08 -3.23
C ARG A 102 -0.81 -10.21 -2.08
N PRO A 103 -0.93 -11.24 -1.23
CA PRO A 103 0.00 -11.50 -0.14
C PRO A 103 1.47 -11.57 -0.60
N SER A 104 1.73 -12.20 -1.74
CA SER A 104 3.08 -12.35 -2.27
C SER A 104 3.73 -11.03 -2.68
N TYR A 105 2.95 -10.03 -3.10
CA TYR A 105 3.47 -8.71 -3.45
C TYR A 105 3.79 -7.92 -2.19
N TRP A 106 2.92 -8.04 -1.19
CA TRP A 106 3.07 -7.41 0.12
C TRP A 106 4.28 -7.95 0.89
N ASN A 107 4.42 -9.28 0.98
CA ASN A 107 5.56 -9.90 1.65
C ASN A 107 6.88 -9.46 1.01
N ALA A 108 6.94 -9.42 -0.32
CA ALA A 108 8.12 -8.94 -1.02
C ALA A 108 8.43 -7.47 -0.73
N PHE A 109 7.42 -6.62 -0.50
CA PHE A 109 7.62 -5.24 -0.06
C PHE A 109 8.15 -5.16 1.37
N LEU A 110 7.60 -5.93 2.32
CA LEU A 110 8.10 -5.98 3.69
C LEU A 110 9.54 -6.49 3.78
N ASP A 111 9.89 -7.50 2.98
CA ASP A 111 11.26 -7.98 2.85
C ASP A 111 12.18 -6.87 2.33
N GLY A 112 11.78 -6.15 1.27
CA GLY A 112 12.56 -5.03 0.74
C GLY A 112 12.71 -3.86 1.71
N LEU A 113 11.69 -3.56 2.52
CA LEU A 113 11.78 -2.57 3.60
C LEU A 113 12.79 -2.99 4.66
N ARG A 114 12.77 -4.25 5.07
CA ARG A 114 13.71 -4.79 6.06
C ARG A 114 15.13 -4.74 5.53
N ASP A 115 15.34 -5.19 4.29
CA ASP A 115 16.66 -5.22 3.65
C ASP A 115 17.25 -3.81 3.44
N GLU A 116 16.41 -2.79 3.19
CA GLU A 116 16.88 -1.41 2.92
C GLU A 116 16.98 -0.53 4.17
N TYR A 117 16.18 -0.79 5.22
CA TYR A 117 16.02 0.13 6.36
C TYR A 117 16.08 -0.48 7.76
N SER A 118 16.18 -1.81 7.92
CA SER A 118 16.43 -2.41 9.23
C SER A 118 17.94 -2.54 9.47
N ASP A 119 18.45 -1.86 10.50
CA ASP A 119 19.79 -2.09 11.06
C ASP A 119 19.89 -3.49 11.71
#